data_AF-A0A4Q4NWG2-F1
#
_entry.id   AF-A0A4Q4NWG2-F1
#
_cell.length_a   1.000
_cell.length_b   1.000
_cell.length_c   1.000
_cell.angle_alpha   90.00
_cell.angle_beta   90.00
_cell.angle_gamma   90.00
#
_symmetry.space_group_name_H-M   'P 1'
#
loop_
_entity.id
_entity.type
_entity.pdbx_description
1 polymer ?
#
loop_
_entity_poly.entity_id
_entity_poly.type
_entity_poly.pdbx_seq_one_letter_code
_entity_poly.pdbx_strand_id
1 'polypeptide(L)'
;MVLRLFAPPGEGQHRLVPKRPDPIGANATLQYSVLSSTVVAAAYTSFASRYSQRVTPAQPLSRAAVFTRASARLGVWTGVAGAALNWYYYSAFAKVVVSQKVPEISNWKLYERTKSYTVDDGALAGAALGLAASVPSLIMRRPAIPRWTRCLGMMNTGACAGVLGAHAYFQYTGERQEAYKHLGRQLKRRSFEFWAIFWDAEMMASLDPIMQQYVRHNGFWYTRWLPEEVFEREVHASEPFAGSEVPAAITEAPVEEQPSFYMSPIEYAEDLCQIDVQSTKARIEAMEADRQELLKEAEYLLFVNAQQQYEYCHLDTMDEEERQRRLHEIHLVDHAYDRLRAAANDIDVKLIHWRMSLKHKLVWEIATTATSATSSTSTSTMTTRTDALADWLPAPQALTSFATHKPTYSMGEIEKVHWQIAAEVKTFEEGCRDERYPKEKRERWKRDAEDGSRILRAADHVLWRLMKAREGADDGDAKNDGVVVGHEKSVAPVGQSAVTTEAAKLDMAATPARKELEKPRVDGKVTKTRTGALDADKS
;
A
#
# COMPACT_ATOMS: atom_id res chain seq x y z
N MET A 1 19.15 21.87 -26.20
CA MET A 1 17.84 21.50 -26.79
C MET A 1 17.25 20.42 -25.91
N VAL A 2 15.92 20.36 -25.83
CA VAL A 2 15.20 19.48 -24.92
C VAL A 2 14.19 18.69 -25.75
N LEU A 3 14.41 17.39 -25.88
CA LEU A 3 13.73 16.54 -26.85
C LEU A 3 13.17 15.28 -26.18
N ARG A 4 12.03 14.83 -26.69
CA ARG A 4 11.47 13.49 -26.50
C ARG A 4 11.56 12.75 -27.81
N LEU A 5 12.10 11.54 -27.80
CA LEU A 5 12.36 10.77 -29.02
C LEU A 5 11.35 9.64 -29.19
N PHE A 6 10.92 9.43 -30.44
CA PHE A 6 10.01 8.36 -30.85
C PHE A 6 8.73 8.34 -30.01
N ALA A 7 8.03 9.48 -29.94
CA ALA A 7 6.75 9.57 -29.26
C ALA A 7 5.73 8.66 -29.98
N PRO A 8 5.09 7.72 -29.26
CA PRO A 8 4.19 6.76 -29.86
C PRO A 8 2.89 7.41 -30.37
N PRO A 9 2.17 6.74 -31.28
CA PRO A 9 0.91 7.23 -31.81
C PRO A 9 -0.17 7.17 -30.73
N GLY A 10 -1.05 8.16 -30.71
CA GLY A 10 -2.12 8.26 -29.72
C GLY A 10 -1.65 8.59 -28.30
N GLU A 11 -0.39 8.98 -28.11
CA GLU A 11 0.14 9.30 -26.78
C GLU A 11 -0.69 10.40 -26.09
N GLY A 12 -1.24 10.08 -24.92
CA GLY A 12 -2.04 11.00 -24.12
C GLY A 12 -3.49 11.20 -24.59
N GLN A 13 -3.90 10.62 -25.72
CA GLN A 13 -5.28 10.69 -26.19
C GLN A 13 -6.18 9.61 -25.55
N HIS A 14 -5.61 8.47 -25.16
CA HIS A 14 -6.34 7.37 -24.54
C HIS A 14 -5.61 6.82 -23.31
N ARG A 15 -6.34 6.33 -22.31
CA ARG A 15 -5.79 5.79 -21.05
C ARG A 15 -4.87 4.58 -21.29
N LEU A 16 -5.06 3.86 -22.40
CA LEU A 16 -4.21 2.74 -22.83
C LEU A 16 -2.77 3.17 -23.18
N VAL A 17 -2.60 4.37 -23.75
CA VAL A 17 -1.30 4.93 -24.17
C VAL A 17 -1.09 6.27 -23.45
N PRO A 18 -0.86 6.26 -22.13
CA PRO A 18 -0.73 7.49 -21.37
C PRO A 18 0.56 8.22 -21.75
N LYS A 19 0.52 9.56 -21.72
CA LYS A 19 1.71 10.38 -21.91
C LYS A 19 2.67 10.16 -20.75
N ARG A 20 3.88 9.70 -21.06
CA ARG A 20 4.91 9.50 -20.04
C ARG A 20 5.32 10.84 -19.42
N PRO A 21 5.46 10.93 -18.09
CA PRO A 21 5.86 12.17 -17.43
C PRO A 21 7.35 12.45 -17.66
N ASP A 22 7.68 13.72 -17.93
CA ASP A 22 9.07 14.18 -17.95
C ASP A 22 9.65 14.07 -16.53
N PRO A 23 10.93 13.67 -16.33
CA PRO A 23 12.01 13.56 -17.31
C PRO A 23 12.16 12.17 -17.98
N ILE A 24 11.19 11.27 -17.82
CA ILE A 24 11.27 9.93 -18.43
C ILE A 24 11.11 10.06 -19.95
N GLY A 25 11.94 9.35 -20.72
CA GLY A 25 11.83 9.40 -22.18
C GLY A 25 10.52 8.81 -22.72
N ALA A 26 10.15 9.25 -23.93
CA ALA A 26 8.83 8.98 -24.49
C ALA A 26 8.60 7.50 -24.80
N ASN A 27 9.67 6.76 -25.08
CA ASN A 27 9.58 5.35 -25.43
C ASN A 27 10.58 4.49 -24.64
N ALA A 28 10.08 3.60 -23.79
CA ALA A 28 10.90 2.67 -23.01
C ALA A 28 11.68 1.70 -23.91
N THR A 29 11.09 1.28 -25.03
CA THR A 29 11.67 0.24 -25.88
C THR A 29 13.03 0.66 -26.41
N LEU A 30 13.20 1.94 -26.75
CA LEU A 30 14.49 2.48 -27.16
C LEU A 30 15.52 2.40 -26.03
N GLN A 31 15.17 2.87 -24.83
CA GLN A 31 16.07 2.85 -23.68
C GLN A 31 16.48 1.42 -23.30
N TYR A 32 15.51 0.50 -23.24
CA TYR A 32 15.78 -0.90 -22.95
C TYR A 32 16.57 -1.59 -24.06
N SER A 33 16.39 -1.24 -25.33
CA SER A 33 17.18 -1.81 -26.44
C SER A 33 18.67 -1.44 -26.34
N VAL A 34 18.95 -0.20 -25.95
CA VAL A 34 20.32 0.31 -25.75
C VAL A 34 20.94 -0.31 -24.51
N LEU A 35 20.22 -0.34 -23.38
CA LEU A 35 20.72 -0.94 -22.13
C LEU A 35 20.93 -2.46 -22.26
N SER A 36 19.99 -3.19 -22.85
CA SER A 36 20.09 -4.64 -23.00
C SER A 36 21.23 -5.03 -23.96
N SER A 37 21.38 -4.33 -25.09
CA SER A 37 22.46 -4.63 -26.03
C SER A 37 23.85 -4.42 -25.45
N THR A 38 24.06 -3.37 -24.64
CA THR A 38 25.35 -3.13 -23.99
C THR A 38 25.62 -4.12 -22.87
N VAL A 39 24.61 -4.49 -22.07
CA VAL A 39 24.74 -5.52 -21.03
C VAL A 39 25.08 -6.88 -21.64
N VAL A 40 24.35 -7.30 -22.68
CA VAL A 40 24.62 -8.56 -23.39
C VAL A 40 25.99 -8.51 -24.06
N ALA A 41 26.40 -7.36 -24.61
CA ALA A 41 27.75 -7.19 -25.15
C ALA A 41 28.83 -7.32 -24.08
N ALA A 42 28.61 -6.81 -22.86
CA ALA A 42 29.55 -6.93 -21.74
C ALA A 42 29.67 -8.39 -21.27
N ALA A 43 28.55 -9.08 -21.13
CA ALA A 43 28.50 -10.51 -20.81
C ALA A 43 29.22 -11.35 -21.87
N TYR A 44 28.90 -11.12 -23.15
CA TYR A 44 29.56 -11.77 -24.27
C TYR A 44 31.07 -11.49 -24.29
N THR A 45 31.49 -10.24 -24.04
CA THR A 45 32.92 -9.91 -24.00
C THR A 45 33.65 -10.61 -22.85
N SER A 46 33.00 -10.72 -21.69
CA SER A 46 33.56 -11.39 -20.52
C SER A 46 33.76 -12.88 -20.79
N PHE A 47 32.78 -13.51 -21.45
CA PHE A 47 32.88 -14.90 -21.91
C PHE A 47 33.93 -15.07 -23.02
N ALA A 48 33.83 -14.28 -24.09
CA ALA A 48 34.69 -14.37 -25.26
C ALA A 48 36.14 -14.07 -24.93
N SER A 49 36.44 -13.12 -24.03
CA SER A 49 37.81 -12.79 -23.64
C SER A 49 38.53 -13.90 -22.87
N ARG A 50 37.78 -14.76 -22.16
CA ARG A 50 38.34 -15.96 -21.50
C ARG A 50 38.62 -17.08 -22.52
N TYR A 51 37.80 -17.20 -23.55
CA TYR A 51 37.88 -18.29 -24.54
C TYR A 51 38.77 -17.96 -25.74
N SER A 52 38.78 -16.70 -26.20
CA SER A 52 39.55 -16.25 -27.36
C SER A 52 41.06 -16.36 -27.16
N GLN A 53 41.52 -16.23 -25.91
CA GLN A 53 42.93 -16.44 -25.54
C GLN A 53 43.37 -17.90 -25.76
N ARG A 54 42.43 -18.85 -25.79
CA ARG A 54 42.74 -20.28 -25.99
C ARG A 54 42.67 -20.71 -27.45
N VAL A 55 41.79 -20.11 -28.25
CA VAL A 55 41.46 -20.60 -29.61
C VAL A 55 42.21 -19.87 -30.72
N THR A 56 42.53 -18.58 -30.58
CA THR A 56 43.23 -17.80 -31.62
C THR A 56 44.34 -16.91 -31.02
N PRO A 57 45.48 -17.48 -30.60
CA PRO A 57 46.56 -16.74 -29.97
C PRO A 57 47.32 -15.81 -30.93
N ALA A 58 47.24 -16.04 -32.25
CA ALA A 58 48.00 -15.29 -33.26
C ALA A 58 47.50 -13.85 -33.52
N GLN A 59 46.25 -13.52 -33.16
CA GLN A 59 45.68 -12.17 -33.29
C GLN A 59 44.75 -11.84 -32.12
N PRO A 60 45.29 -11.55 -30.92
CA PRO A 60 44.46 -11.23 -29.77
C PRO A 60 43.79 -9.87 -29.96
N LEU A 61 42.47 -9.87 -30.16
CA LEU A 61 41.67 -8.65 -30.09
C LEU A 61 41.63 -8.15 -28.64
N SER A 62 41.84 -6.85 -28.44
CA SER A 62 41.70 -6.26 -27.11
C SER A 62 40.27 -6.43 -26.58
N ARG A 63 40.10 -6.54 -25.26
CA ARG A 63 38.77 -6.68 -24.63
C ARG A 63 37.82 -5.55 -25.05
N ALA A 64 38.34 -4.32 -25.13
CA ALA A 64 37.60 -3.15 -25.61
C ALA A 64 37.17 -3.29 -27.08
N ALA A 65 38.00 -3.91 -27.93
CA ALA A 65 37.65 -4.16 -29.32
C ALA A 65 36.57 -5.24 -29.47
N VAL A 66 36.64 -6.30 -28.67
CA VAL A 66 35.59 -7.33 -28.63
C VAL A 66 34.26 -6.73 -28.15
N PHE A 67 34.30 -5.89 -27.12
CA PHE A 67 33.11 -5.21 -26.59
C PHE A 67 32.46 -4.27 -27.60
N THR A 68 33.24 -3.37 -28.21
CA THR A 68 32.72 -2.44 -29.22
C THR A 68 32.15 -3.18 -30.42
N ARG A 69 32.78 -4.28 -30.87
CA ARG A 69 32.27 -5.14 -31.93
C ARG A 69 30.96 -5.83 -31.54
N ALA A 70 30.87 -6.37 -30.33
CA ALA A 70 29.67 -7.04 -29.83
C ALA A 70 28.52 -6.04 -29.66
N SER A 71 28.79 -4.88 -29.06
CA SER A 71 27.84 -3.79 -28.85
C SER A 71 27.26 -3.27 -30.16
N ALA A 72 28.07 -3.14 -31.22
CA ALA A 72 27.58 -2.73 -32.54
C ALA A 72 26.60 -3.74 -33.14
N ARG A 73 26.95 -5.03 -33.11
CA ARG A 73 26.11 -6.09 -33.68
C ARG A 73 24.82 -6.25 -32.89
N LEU A 74 24.94 -6.37 -31.58
CA LEU A 74 23.80 -6.55 -30.69
C LEU A 74 22.91 -5.30 -30.68
N GLY A 75 23.49 -4.10 -30.69
CA GLY A 75 22.72 -2.85 -30.74
C GLY A 75 21.87 -2.73 -32.01
N VAL A 76 22.40 -3.13 -33.17
CA VAL A 76 21.60 -3.17 -34.41
C VAL A 76 20.47 -4.20 -34.29
N TRP A 77 20.78 -5.42 -33.86
CA TRP A 77 19.77 -6.49 -33.75
C TRP A 77 18.68 -6.19 -32.72
N THR A 78 19.04 -5.71 -31.53
CA THR A 78 18.06 -5.34 -30.50
C THR A 78 17.28 -4.09 -30.90
N GLY A 79 17.90 -3.14 -31.62
CA GLY A 79 17.21 -1.98 -32.17
C GLY A 79 16.15 -2.39 -33.19
N VAL A 80 16.49 -3.27 -34.14
CA VAL A 80 15.55 -3.81 -35.13
C VAL A 80 14.44 -4.61 -34.46
N ALA A 81 14.79 -5.52 -33.53
CA ALA A 81 13.80 -6.31 -32.80
C ALA A 81 12.86 -5.43 -31.95
N GLY A 82 13.41 -4.44 -31.26
CA GLY A 82 12.64 -3.46 -30.48
C GLY A 82 11.70 -2.64 -31.35
N ALA A 83 12.17 -2.15 -32.50
CA ALA A 83 11.33 -1.42 -33.45
C ALA A 83 10.20 -2.29 -34.02
N ALA A 84 10.50 -3.55 -34.38
CA ALA A 84 9.51 -4.50 -34.89
C ALA A 84 8.44 -4.85 -33.84
N LEU A 85 8.85 -5.11 -32.59
CA LEU A 85 7.92 -5.37 -31.48
C LEU A 85 7.04 -4.16 -31.19
N ASN A 86 7.62 -2.96 -31.21
CA ASN A 86 6.89 -1.74 -30.96
C ASN A 86 5.89 -1.44 -32.09
N TRP A 87 6.31 -1.64 -33.35
CA TRP A 87 5.44 -1.55 -34.51
C TRP A 87 4.28 -2.54 -34.41
N TYR A 88 4.55 -3.80 -34.06
CA TYR A 88 3.53 -4.84 -33.90
C TYR A 88 2.52 -4.47 -32.80
N TYR A 89 3.00 -4.02 -31.64
CA TYR A 89 2.13 -3.56 -30.56
C TYR A 89 1.19 -2.41 -30.98
N TYR A 90 1.71 -1.39 -31.67
CA TYR A 90 0.88 -0.26 -32.06
C TYR A 90 -0.04 -0.57 -33.25
N SER A 91 0.39 -1.39 -34.20
CA SER A 91 -0.40 -1.75 -35.38
C SER A 91 -1.51 -2.77 -35.07
N ALA A 92 -1.19 -3.83 -34.33
CA ALA A 92 -2.11 -4.95 -34.09
C ALA A 92 -3.00 -4.75 -32.85
N PHE A 93 -2.59 -3.90 -31.89
CA PHE A 93 -3.32 -3.73 -30.64
C PHE A 93 -3.71 -2.28 -30.36
N ALA A 94 -2.75 -1.39 -30.08
CA ALA A 94 -3.08 -0.08 -29.54
C ALA A 94 -3.92 0.76 -30.51
N LYS A 95 -3.63 0.73 -31.81
CA LYS A 95 -4.43 1.46 -32.82
C LYS A 95 -5.85 0.91 -32.92
N VAL A 96 -6.02 -0.41 -32.91
CA VAL A 96 -7.33 -1.08 -32.99
C VAL A 96 -8.22 -0.66 -31.82
N VAL A 97 -7.70 -0.79 -30.60
CA VAL A 97 -8.44 -0.45 -29.38
C VAL A 97 -8.71 1.05 -29.27
N VAL A 98 -7.72 1.89 -29.54
CA VAL A 98 -7.86 3.36 -29.41
C VAL A 98 -8.82 3.92 -30.47
N SER A 99 -8.84 3.34 -31.68
CA SER A 99 -9.69 3.82 -32.78
C SER A 99 -11.19 3.72 -32.52
N GLN A 100 -11.60 2.87 -31.56
CA GLN A 100 -13.01 2.78 -31.18
C GLN A 100 -13.48 3.94 -30.31
N LYS A 101 -12.61 4.49 -29.45
CA LYS A 101 -12.97 5.58 -28.53
C LYS A 101 -12.52 6.95 -29.02
N VAL A 102 -11.50 7.03 -29.86
CA VAL A 102 -10.93 8.30 -30.35
C VAL A 102 -10.96 8.33 -31.89
N PRO A 103 -11.70 9.27 -32.51
CA PRO A 103 -11.90 9.30 -33.95
C PRO A 103 -10.64 9.69 -34.75
N GLU A 104 -9.75 10.51 -34.18
CA GLU A 104 -8.49 10.92 -34.81
C GLU A 104 -7.27 10.63 -33.92
N ILE A 105 -6.53 9.57 -34.28
CA ILE A 105 -5.33 9.15 -33.56
C ILE A 105 -4.13 9.98 -34.04
N SER A 106 -3.37 10.53 -33.09
CA SER A 106 -2.12 11.23 -33.42
C SER A 106 -1.08 10.27 -34.02
N ASN A 107 -0.41 10.72 -35.10
CA ASN A 107 0.61 9.94 -35.78
C ASN A 107 1.91 9.87 -34.98
N TRP A 108 2.74 8.87 -35.32
CA TRP A 108 4.10 8.73 -34.80
C TRP A 108 4.92 10.01 -35.00
N LYS A 109 5.52 10.52 -33.91
CA LYS A 109 6.45 11.64 -33.99
C LYS A 109 7.87 11.17 -33.72
N LEU A 110 8.79 11.51 -34.64
CA LEU A 110 10.20 11.21 -34.45
C LEU A 110 10.78 11.95 -33.24
N TYR A 111 10.42 13.22 -33.09
CA TYR A 111 10.79 14.03 -31.93
C TYR A 111 9.67 14.99 -31.54
N GLU A 112 9.54 15.24 -30.24
CA GLU A 112 8.69 16.29 -29.67
C GLU A 112 9.58 17.19 -28.80
N ARG A 113 9.43 18.51 -28.93
CA ARG A 113 10.18 19.46 -28.11
C ARG A 113 9.55 19.55 -26.72
N THR A 114 10.35 19.41 -25.68
CA THR A 114 9.91 19.49 -24.28
C THR A 114 10.40 20.74 -23.56
N LYS A 115 9.85 20.97 -22.36
CA LYS A 115 10.23 22.08 -21.47
C LYS A 115 11.37 21.72 -20.52
N SER A 116 11.51 20.45 -20.15
CA SER A 116 12.50 19.93 -19.19
C SER A 116 13.33 18.79 -19.78
N TYR A 117 14.61 18.72 -19.37
CA TYR A 117 15.54 17.71 -19.85
C TYR A 117 15.00 16.31 -19.64
N THR A 118 15.19 15.45 -20.63
CA THR A 118 14.73 14.07 -20.56
C THR A 118 15.89 13.09 -20.65
N VAL A 119 15.60 11.83 -20.33
CA VAL A 119 16.55 10.72 -20.54
C VAL A 119 16.93 10.58 -22.01
N ASP A 120 16.07 10.99 -22.94
CA ASP A 120 16.34 10.93 -24.37
C ASP A 120 17.40 11.96 -24.81
N ASP A 121 17.45 13.13 -24.15
CA ASP A 121 18.53 14.11 -24.33
C ASP A 121 19.87 13.53 -23.88
N GLY A 122 19.88 12.83 -22.74
CA GLY A 122 21.04 12.08 -22.25
C GLY A 122 21.50 11.02 -23.23
N ALA A 123 20.57 10.25 -23.81
CA ALA A 123 20.86 9.25 -24.81
C ALA A 123 21.50 9.85 -26.07
N LEU A 124 20.97 10.97 -26.59
CA LEU A 124 21.53 11.67 -27.75
C LEU A 124 22.91 12.26 -27.49
N ALA A 125 23.07 12.96 -26.36
CA ALA A 125 24.36 13.53 -25.96
C ALA A 125 25.41 12.42 -25.80
N GLY A 126 25.04 11.33 -25.13
CA GLY A 126 25.89 10.15 -24.99
C GLY A 126 26.25 9.51 -26.33
N ALA A 127 25.27 9.34 -27.23
CA ALA A 127 25.49 8.80 -28.57
C ALA A 127 26.45 9.66 -29.40
N ALA A 128 26.27 10.99 -29.36
CA ALA A 128 27.14 11.95 -30.02
C ALA A 128 28.56 11.92 -29.47
N LEU A 129 28.73 11.87 -28.15
CA LEU A 129 30.03 11.72 -27.49
C LEU A 129 30.71 10.39 -27.85
N GLY A 130 29.95 9.30 -27.89
CA GLY A 130 30.44 7.99 -28.32
C GLY A 130 30.93 8.00 -29.77
N LEU A 131 30.15 8.62 -30.66
CA LEU A 131 30.54 8.80 -32.06
C LEU A 131 31.79 9.68 -32.18
N ALA A 132 31.85 10.81 -31.47
CA ALA A 132 33.02 11.68 -31.44
C ALA A 132 34.28 10.93 -30.94
N ALA A 133 34.15 10.11 -29.90
CA ALA A 133 35.24 9.27 -29.39
C ALA A 133 35.71 8.21 -30.41
N SER A 134 34.89 7.87 -31.41
CA SER A 134 35.28 6.98 -32.51
C SER A 134 36.08 7.68 -33.62
N VAL A 135 36.02 9.01 -33.73
CA VAL A 135 36.63 9.80 -34.83
C VAL A 135 38.16 9.63 -34.92
N PRO A 136 38.94 9.71 -33.82
CA PRO A 136 40.41 9.53 -33.90
C PRO A 136 40.81 8.18 -34.50
N SER A 137 39.98 7.15 -34.32
CA SER A 137 40.22 5.81 -34.84
C SER A 137 39.82 5.60 -36.30
N LEU A 138 39.03 6.52 -36.88
CA LEU A 138 38.72 6.51 -38.32
C LEU A 138 39.92 6.94 -39.15
N ILE A 139 40.79 7.77 -38.58
CA ILE A 139 42.01 8.30 -39.21
C ILE A 139 43.18 7.29 -39.13
N MET A 140 43.07 6.23 -38.30
CA MET A 140 44.08 5.17 -38.24
C MET A 140 44.15 4.35 -39.54
N ARG A 141 45.37 4.11 -40.03
CA ARG A 141 45.64 3.35 -41.27
C ARG A 141 45.26 1.86 -41.19
N ARG A 142 45.24 1.25 -39.99
CA ARG A 142 44.88 -0.17 -39.78
C ARG A 142 44.04 -0.33 -38.50
N PRO A 143 42.70 -0.22 -38.58
CA PRO A 143 41.85 -0.40 -37.42
C PRO A 143 41.68 -1.89 -37.09
N ALA A 144 41.73 -2.25 -35.80
CA ALA A 144 41.51 -3.63 -35.32
C ALA A 144 40.08 -4.17 -35.56
N ILE A 145 39.15 -3.29 -35.91
CA ILE A 145 37.72 -3.57 -36.15
C ILE A 145 37.28 -2.74 -37.36
N PRO A 146 36.35 -3.22 -38.20
CA PRO A 146 35.76 -2.40 -39.27
C PRO A 146 35.28 -1.05 -38.75
N ARG A 147 35.56 0.02 -39.51
CA ARG A 147 35.28 1.43 -39.14
C ARG A 147 33.82 1.64 -38.73
N TRP A 148 32.88 1.13 -39.52
CA TRP A 148 31.44 1.27 -39.25
C TRP A 148 31.04 0.60 -37.92
N THR A 149 31.58 -0.59 -37.65
CA THR A 149 31.30 -1.34 -36.43
C THR A 149 31.83 -0.60 -35.21
N ARG A 150 32.97 0.09 -35.34
CA ARG A 150 33.49 0.92 -34.26
C ARG A 150 32.63 2.16 -34.02
N CYS A 151 32.18 2.85 -35.07
CA CYS A 151 31.27 3.99 -34.93
C CYS A 151 29.98 3.58 -34.22
N LEU A 152 29.31 2.53 -34.70
CA LEU A 152 28.05 2.06 -34.09
C LEU A 152 28.25 1.51 -32.68
N GLY A 153 29.31 0.75 -32.46
CA GLY A 153 29.62 0.20 -31.15
C GLY A 153 29.84 1.29 -30.12
N MET A 154 30.64 2.30 -30.47
CA MET A 154 30.92 3.44 -29.61
C MET A 154 29.69 4.34 -29.41
N MET A 155 28.88 4.55 -30.46
CA MET A 155 27.62 5.28 -30.39
C MET A 155 26.64 4.58 -29.44
N ASN A 156 26.46 3.26 -29.55
CA ASN A 156 25.57 2.50 -28.67
C ASN A 156 26.05 2.50 -27.21
N THR A 157 27.35 2.33 -26.98
CA THR A 157 27.92 2.42 -25.61
C THR A 157 27.80 3.82 -25.03
N GLY A 158 28.00 4.85 -25.86
CA GLY A 158 27.82 6.25 -25.48
C GLY A 158 26.37 6.54 -25.14
N ALA A 159 25.41 6.08 -25.95
CA ALA A 159 23.98 6.21 -25.68
C ALA A 159 23.60 5.55 -24.35
N CYS A 160 24.10 4.35 -24.07
CA CYS A 160 23.90 3.66 -22.80
C CYS A 160 24.45 4.45 -21.61
N ALA A 161 25.68 4.96 -21.73
CA ALA A 161 26.27 5.78 -20.68
C ALA A 161 25.47 7.09 -20.46
N GLY A 162 24.96 7.68 -21.54
CA GLY A 162 24.10 8.86 -21.49
C GLY A 162 22.75 8.59 -20.82
N VAL A 163 22.09 7.47 -21.13
CA VAL A 163 20.84 7.04 -20.47
C VAL A 163 21.06 6.80 -18.98
N LEU A 164 22.12 6.06 -18.62
CA LEU A 164 22.45 5.80 -17.21
C LEU A 164 22.82 7.08 -16.46
N GLY A 165 23.61 7.95 -17.08
CA GLY A 165 24.00 9.25 -16.52
C GLY A 165 22.79 10.16 -16.29
N ALA A 166 21.87 10.24 -17.26
CA ALA A 166 20.63 11.00 -17.10
C ALA A 166 19.75 10.40 -15.99
N HIS A 167 19.59 9.08 -15.95
CA HIS A 167 18.85 8.42 -14.87
C HIS A 167 19.46 8.65 -13.48
N ALA A 168 20.79 8.66 -13.37
CA ALA A 168 21.49 8.97 -12.13
C ALA A 168 21.31 10.44 -11.74
N TYR A 169 21.39 11.36 -12.70
CA TYR A 169 21.15 12.78 -12.48
C TYR A 169 19.72 13.06 -11.99
N PHE A 170 18.70 12.52 -12.67
CA PHE A 170 17.31 12.69 -12.25
C PHE A 170 16.96 11.96 -10.96
N GLN A 171 17.72 10.91 -10.61
CA GLN A 171 17.59 10.26 -9.31
C GLN A 171 18.18 11.13 -8.20
N TYR A 172 19.29 11.81 -8.46
CA TYR A 172 19.91 12.75 -7.52
C TYR A 172 19.02 13.99 -7.29
N THR A 173 18.37 14.53 -8.32
CA THR A 173 17.44 15.66 -8.18
C THR A 173 16.07 15.31 -7.61
N GLY A 174 15.74 14.02 -7.48
CA GLY A 174 14.43 13.54 -7.01
C GLY A 174 13.34 13.51 -8.08
N GLU A 175 13.50 14.23 -9.20
CA GLU A 175 12.54 14.31 -10.32
C GLU A 175 12.16 12.94 -10.88
N ARG A 176 13.12 12.00 -10.89
CA ARG A 176 12.85 10.61 -11.30
C ARG A 176 11.79 9.96 -10.41
N GLN A 177 11.90 10.09 -9.10
CA GLN A 177 10.97 9.41 -8.18
C GLN A 177 9.56 9.95 -8.34
N GLU A 178 9.42 11.25 -8.53
CA GLU A 178 8.13 11.89 -8.80
C GLU A 178 7.53 11.40 -10.11
N ALA A 179 8.31 11.42 -11.20
CA ALA A 179 7.85 10.94 -12.50
C ALA A 179 7.45 9.46 -12.47
N TYR A 180 8.17 8.59 -11.76
CA TYR A 180 7.79 7.19 -11.59
C TYR A 180 6.52 7.01 -10.72
N LYS A 181 6.29 7.85 -9.71
CA LYS A 181 5.02 7.86 -8.95
C LYS A 181 3.84 8.26 -9.83
N HIS A 182 4.01 9.26 -10.70
CA HIS A 182 3.00 9.67 -11.67
C HIS A 182 2.73 8.59 -12.71
N LEU A 183 3.80 8.01 -13.28
CA LEU A 183 3.72 6.90 -14.22
C LEU A 183 3.02 5.69 -13.59
N GLY A 184 3.34 5.35 -12.33
CA GLY A 184 2.69 4.27 -11.60
C GLY A 184 1.17 4.46 -11.48
N ARG A 185 0.72 5.68 -11.17
CA ARG A 185 -0.72 6.01 -11.16
C ARG A 185 -1.37 5.85 -12.54
N GLN A 186 -0.70 6.29 -13.60
CA GLN A 186 -1.17 6.10 -14.98
C GLN A 186 -1.22 4.62 -15.39
N LEU A 187 -0.22 3.83 -15.01
CA LEU A 187 -0.16 2.39 -15.30
C LEU A 187 -1.27 1.61 -14.58
N LYS A 188 -1.63 2.00 -13.36
CA LYS A 188 -2.80 1.46 -12.65
C LYS A 188 -4.12 1.75 -13.39
N ARG A 189 -4.30 2.98 -13.87
CA ARG A 189 -5.46 3.34 -14.72
C ARG A 189 -5.47 2.53 -16.02
N ARG A 190 -4.29 2.34 -16.61
CA ARG A 190 -4.13 1.52 -17.82
C ARG A 190 -4.53 0.06 -17.60
N SER A 191 -4.25 -0.53 -16.44
CA SER A 191 -4.66 -1.91 -16.15
C SER A 191 -6.17 -2.11 -16.11
N PHE A 192 -6.96 -1.09 -15.75
CA PHE A 192 -8.42 -1.19 -15.84
C PHE A 192 -8.91 -1.19 -17.29
N GLU A 193 -8.28 -0.43 -18.19
CA GLU A 193 -8.59 -0.54 -19.62
C GLU A 193 -8.31 -1.97 -20.12
N PHE A 194 -7.21 -2.60 -19.69
CA PHE A 194 -6.95 -4.00 -20.02
C PHE A 194 -8.01 -4.96 -19.43
N TRP A 195 -8.51 -4.69 -18.23
CA TRP A 195 -9.62 -5.46 -17.62
C TRP A 195 -10.91 -5.31 -18.44
N ALA A 196 -11.25 -4.08 -18.83
CA ALA A 196 -12.44 -3.79 -19.63
C ALA A 196 -12.37 -4.49 -20.99
N ILE A 197 -11.22 -4.41 -21.67
CA ILE A 197 -10.99 -5.11 -22.95
C ILE A 197 -11.05 -6.63 -22.76
N PHE A 198 -10.55 -7.16 -21.64
CA PHE A 198 -10.57 -8.60 -21.37
C PHE A 198 -11.99 -9.17 -21.28
N TRP A 199 -12.93 -8.41 -20.70
CA TRP A 199 -14.33 -8.83 -20.60
C TRP A 199 -15.16 -8.56 -21.86
N ASP A 200 -14.70 -7.69 -22.75
CA ASP A 200 -15.32 -7.45 -24.04
C ASP A 200 -14.96 -8.58 -25.04
N ALA A 201 -15.92 -9.47 -25.29
CA ALA A 201 -15.71 -10.60 -26.20
C ALA A 201 -15.50 -10.18 -27.67
N GLU A 202 -16.16 -9.09 -28.11
CA GLU A 202 -16.02 -8.57 -29.48
C GLU A 202 -14.66 -7.88 -29.64
N MET A 203 -14.32 -7.05 -28.64
CA MET A 203 -12.97 -6.75 -28.16
C MET A 203 -11.94 -7.81 -28.49
N MET A 204 -11.95 -8.85 -27.69
CA MET A 204 -10.94 -9.90 -27.71
C MET A 204 -10.92 -10.65 -29.04
N ALA A 205 -12.06 -10.86 -29.69
CA ALA A 205 -12.14 -11.55 -30.97
C ALA A 205 -11.48 -10.75 -32.12
N SER A 206 -11.49 -9.41 -32.05
CA SER A 206 -10.86 -8.55 -33.07
C SER A 206 -9.33 -8.55 -33.01
N LEU A 207 -8.74 -9.04 -31.93
CA LEU A 207 -7.30 -9.02 -31.68
C LEU A 207 -6.62 -10.32 -32.12
N ASP A 208 -5.37 -10.23 -32.57
CA ASP A 208 -4.52 -11.40 -32.84
C ASP A 208 -4.38 -12.30 -31.59
N PRO A 209 -4.22 -13.63 -31.72
CA PRO A 209 -4.08 -14.54 -30.58
C PRO A 209 -2.95 -14.16 -29.61
N ILE A 210 -1.84 -13.64 -30.14
CA ILE A 210 -0.70 -13.16 -29.32
C ILE A 210 -1.13 -11.95 -28.49
N MET A 211 -1.86 -11.02 -29.10
CA MET A 211 -2.38 -9.82 -28.42
C MET A 211 -3.49 -10.17 -27.44
N GLN A 212 -4.35 -11.15 -27.76
CA GLN A 212 -5.31 -11.70 -26.80
C GLN A 212 -4.59 -12.25 -25.57
N GLN A 213 -3.54 -13.05 -25.74
CA GLN A 213 -2.79 -13.58 -24.61
C GLN A 213 -2.06 -12.47 -23.83
N TYR A 214 -1.57 -11.44 -24.51
CA TYR A 214 -1.02 -10.25 -23.87
C TYR A 214 -2.06 -9.50 -23.03
N VAL A 215 -3.27 -9.27 -23.56
CA VAL A 215 -4.39 -8.65 -22.83
C VAL A 215 -4.83 -9.51 -21.67
N ARG A 216 -4.97 -10.83 -21.84
CA ARG A 216 -5.32 -11.76 -20.75
C ARG A 216 -4.28 -11.73 -19.64
N HIS A 217 -2.99 -11.75 -20.01
CA HIS A 217 -1.92 -11.68 -19.03
C HIS A 217 -1.99 -10.35 -18.25
N ASN A 218 -2.12 -9.22 -18.95
CA ASN A 218 -2.12 -7.93 -18.29
C ASN A 218 -3.40 -7.66 -17.50
N GLY A 219 -4.54 -8.03 -18.06
CA GLY A 219 -5.89 -7.84 -17.52
C GLY A 219 -6.25 -8.80 -16.41
N PHE A 220 -5.60 -9.96 -16.25
CA PHE A 220 -5.82 -10.86 -15.11
C PHE A 220 -4.80 -10.63 -14.00
N TRP A 221 -3.51 -10.55 -14.34
CA TRP A 221 -2.45 -10.57 -13.32
C TRP A 221 -2.23 -9.22 -12.66
N TYR A 222 -2.30 -8.09 -13.37
CA TYR A 222 -2.02 -6.77 -12.77
C TYR A 222 -3.20 -6.18 -12.02
N THR A 223 -4.39 -6.69 -12.26
CA THR A 223 -5.67 -6.21 -11.75
C THR A 223 -6.11 -6.96 -10.50
N ARG A 224 -5.73 -8.23 -10.36
CA ARG A 224 -5.89 -9.02 -9.13
C ARG A 224 -5.25 -8.37 -7.89
N TRP A 225 -4.28 -7.48 -8.08
CA TRP A 225 -3.57 -6.75 -7.01
C TRP A 225 -4.03 -5.30 -6.83
N LEU A 226 -5.07 -4.85 -7.54
CA LEU A 226 -5.62 -3.50 -7.36
C LEU A 226 -6.59 -3.51 -6.17
N PRO A 227 -6.43 -2.60 -5.19
CA PRO A 227 -7.39 -2.45 -4.08
C PRO A 227 -8.80 -2.13 -4.59
N GLU A 228 -9.82 -2.63 -3.87
CA GLU A 228 -11.24 -2.49 -4.21
C GLU A 228 -11.67 -1.01 -4.34
N GLU A 229 -11.10 -0.12 -3.53
CA GLU A 229 -11.25 1.34 -3.57
C GLU A 229 -10.98 1.97 -4.95
N VAL A 230 -10.15 1.32 -5.77
CA VAL A 230 -9.78 1.83 -7.11
C VAL A 230 -10.82 1.43 -8.16
N PHE A 231 -11.53 0.31 -7.96
CA PHE A 231 -12.66 -0.08 -8.81
C PHE A 231 -13.86 0.84 -8.56
N GLU A 232 -14.15 1.18 -7.30
CA GLU A 232 -15.25 2.08 -6.94
C GLU A 232 -15.06 3.49 -7.50
N ARG A 233 -13.82 4.01 -7.49
CA ARG A 233 -13.50 5.34 -8.03
C ARG A 233 -13.64 5.43 -9.56
N GLU A 234 -13.44 4.35 -10.31
CA GLU A 234 -13.58 4.37 -11.78
C GLU A 234 -15.04 4.26 -12.25
N VAL A 235 -15.92 3.59 -11.50
CA VAL A 235 -17.37 3.56 -11.77
C VAL A 235 -17.97 4.97 -11.69
N HIS A 236 -17.43 5.85 -10.86
CA HIS A 236 -17.85 7.26 -10.77
C HIS A 236 -17.17 8.19 -11.79
N ALA A 237 -16.13 7.75 -12.51
CA ALA A 237 -15.37 8.57 -13.46
C ALA A 237 -15.67 8.26 -14.94
N SER A 238 -16.75 7.51 -15.21
CA SER A 238 -17.17 7.08 -16.54
C SER A 238 -18.13 8.05 -17.24
N GLU A 239 -18.06 9.36 -16.96
CA GLU A 239 -18.65 10.35 -17.86
C GLU A 239 -17.65 10.70 -19.00
N PRO A 240 -18.12 10.72 -20.26
CA PRO A 240 -17.25 10.85 -21.41
C PRO A 240 -16.68 12.27 -21.53
N PHE A 241 -15.35 12.36 -21.56
CA PHE A 241 -14.62 13.54 -21.99
C PHE A 241 -14.90 13.82 -23.48
N ALA A 242 -15.83 14.72 -23.77
CA ALA A 242 -15.96 15.35 -25.08
C ALA A 242 -14.93 16.48 -25.22
N GLY A 243 -14.24 16.52 -26.36
CA GLY A 243 -13.15 17.46 -26.64
C GLY A 243 -13.60 18.92 -26.85
N SER A 244 -12.86 19.80 -26.18
CA SER A 244 -12.43 21.17 -26.53
C SER A 244 -13.13 21.95 -27.66
N GLU A 245 -13.76 23.08 -27.33
CA GLU A 245 -13.30 24.47 -27.62
C GLU A 245 -14.49 25.46 -27.63
N VAL A 246 -14.63 26.30 -26.58
CA VAL A 246 -14.96 27.75 -26.65
C VAL A 246 -14.47 28.39 -25.33
N PRO A 247 -13.78 29.55 -25.35
CA PRO A 247 -13.31 30.21 -24.13
C PRO A 247 -14.44 31.05 -23.53
N ALA A 248 -14.98 30.63 -22.39
CA ALA A 248 -15.83 31.52 -21.59
C ALA A 248 -15.86 31.08 -20.12
N ALA A 249 -15.65 32.09 -19.27
CA ALA A 249 -15.96 32.15 -17.85
C ALA A 249 -15.20 31.17 -16.93
N ILE A 250 -14.45 31.78 -16.01
CA ILE A 250 -14.08 31.22 -14.73
C ILE A 250 -15.36 30.68 -14.09
N THR A 251 -15.61 29.39 -14.28
CA THR A 251 -16.57 28.64 -13.49
C THR A 251 -15.70 27.74 -12.64
N GLU A 252 -15.71 28.01 -11.34
CA GLU A 252 -14.99 27.23 -10.34
C GLU A 252 -15.33 25.75 -10.55
N ALA A 253 -14.32 24.95 -10.89
CA ALA A 253 -14.45 23.50 -10.91
C ALA A 253 -14.91 23.06 -9.51
N PRO A 254 -15.80 22.06 -9.39
CA PRO A 254 -16.13 21.51 -8.08
C PRO A 254 -14.84 21.00 -7.46
N VAL A 255 -14.45 21.59 -6.33
CA VAL A 255 -13.33 21.14 -5.52
C VAL A 255 -13.65 19.70 -5.11
N GLU A 256 -12.93 18.71 -5.65
CA GLU A 256 -12.95 17.36 -5.11
C GLU A 256 -12.62 17.47 -3.61
N GLU A 257 -13.62 17.31 -2.75
CA GLU A 257 -13.43 17.21 -1.31
C GLU A 257 -12.59 15.96 -1.05
N GLN A 258 -11.32 16.18 -0.70
CA GLN A 258 -10.50 15.08 -0.21
C GLN A 258 -11.14 14.57 1.09
N PRO A 259 -11.21 13.24 1.29
CA PRO A 259 -11.84 12.66 2.47
C PRO A 259 -11.18 13.19 3.74
N SER A 260 -11.98 13.37 4.80
CA SER A 260 -11.50 13.78 6.13
C SER A 260 -10.42 12.82 6.64
N PHE A 261 -9.43 13.35 7.37
CA PHE A 261 -8.33 12.53 7.88
C PHE A 261 -8.81 11.50 8.91
N TYR A 262 -9.77 11.88 9.77
CA TYR A 262 -10.43 10.99 10.71
C TYR A 262 -11.79 10.54 10.17
N MET A 263 -12.16 9.29 10.46
CA MET A 263 -13.49 8.77 10.15
C MET A 263 -14.53 9.44 11.05
N SER A 264 -15.64 9.88 10.47
CA SER A 264 -16.76 10.43 11.24
C SER A 264 -17.39 9.34 12.11
N PRO A 265 -17.77 9.65 13.37
CA PRO A 265 -18.49 8.71 14.21
C PRO A 265 -19.82 8.29 13.57
N ILE A 266 -20.13 7.00 13.64
CA ILE A 266 -21.41 6.46 13.19
C ILE A 266 -22.48 6.80 14.22
N GLU A 267 -23.64 7.27 13.77
CA GLU A 267 -24.79 7.46 14.65
C GLU A 267 -25.41 6.10 15.00
N TYR A 268 -24.94 5.53 16.11
CA TYR A 268 -25.31 4.17 16.52
C TYR A 268 -26.81 3.96 16.71
N ALA A 269 -27.56 5.02 17.08
CA ALA A 269 -29.00 4.94 17.24
C ALA A 269 -29.72 4.71 15.89
N GLU A 270 -29.27 5.35 14.82
CA GLU A 270 -29.82 5.15 13.47
C GLU A 270 -29.50 3.74 12.94
N ASP A 271 -28.30 3.24 13.22
CA ASP A 271 -27.87 1.89 12.85
C ASP A 271 -28.75 0.82 13.53
N LEU A 272 -29.03 0.97 14.83
CA LEU A 272 -29.94 0.08 15.56
C LEU A 272 -31.36 0.03 14.96
N CYS A 273 -31.84 1.13 14.38
CA CYS A 273 -33.16 1.17 13.73
C CYS A 273 -33.22 0.35 12.45
N GLN A 274 -32.10 0.27 11.72
CA GLN A 274 -32.04 -0.37 10.41
C GLN A 274 -31.83 -1.89 10.48
N ILE A 275 -31.39 -2.41 11.63
CA ILE A 275 -31.15 -3.83 11.83
C ILE A 275 -32.47 -4.62 11.75
N ASP A 276 -32.56 -5.61 10.88
CA ASP A 276 -33.63 -6.61 10.93
C ASP A 276 -33.22 -7.81 11.78
N VAL A 277 -34.04 -8.16 12.78
CA VAL A 277 -33.73 -9.17 13.82
C VAL A 277 -33.66 -10.58 13.24
N GLN A 278 -34.54 -10.92 12.29
CA GLN A 278 -34.60 -12.28 11.76
C GLN A 278 -33.45 -12.56 10.79
N SER A 279 -33.16 -11.62 9.88
CA SER A 279 -32.00 -11.75 8.98
C SER A 279 -30.66 -11.74 9.73
N THR A 280 -30.52 -10.92 10.78
CA THR A 280 -29.31 -10.93 11.60
C THR A 280 -29.14 -12.20 12.40
N LYS A 281 -30.21 -12.81 12.93
CA LYS A 281 -30.15 -14.11 13.61
C LYS A 281 -29.68 -15.21 12.66
N ALA A 282 -30.26 -15.31 11.46
CA ALA A 282 -29.82 -16.28 10.45
C ALA A 282 -28.36 -16.08 10.06
N ARG A 283 -27.90 -14.83 9.97
CA ARG A 283 -26.50 -14.49 9.68
C ARG A 283 -25.56 -14.88 10.82
N ILE A 284 -25.97 -14.69 12.07
CA ILE A 284 -25.22 -15.12 13.26
C ILE A 284 -25.04 -16.64 13.25
N GLU A 285 -26.11 -17.40 12.99
CA GLU A 285 -26.06 -18.87 12.92
C GLU A 285 -25.12 -19.36 11.80
N ALA A 286 -25.17 -18.74 10.62
CA ALA A 286 -24.26 -19.04 9.52
C ALA A 286 -22.78 -18.75 9.89
N MET A 287 -22.51 -17.58 10.47
CA MET A 287 -21.16 -17.20 10.90
C MET A 287 -20.64 -18.11 12.03
N GLU A 288 -21.51 -18.61 12.91
CA GLU A 288 -21.12 -19.58 13.94
C GLU A 288 -20.71 -20.93 13.33
N ALA A 289 -21.41 -21.38 12.29
CA ALA A 289 -21.04 -22.58 11.55
C ALA A 289 -19.68 -22.40 10.83
N ASP A 290 -19.51 -21.29 10.11
CA ASP A 290 -18.26 -20.94 9.42
C ASP A 290 -17.08 -20.87 10.40
N ARG A 291 -17.29 -20.25 11.57
CA ARG A 291 -16.27 -20.19 12.63
C ARG A 291 -15.87 -21.59 13.09
N GLN A 292 -16.84 -22.46 13.35
CA GLN A 292 -16.55 -23.83 13.80
C GLN A 292 -15.78 -24.62 12.75
N GLU A 293 -16.07 -24.43 11.47
CA GLU A 293 -15.33 -25.06 10.37
C GLU A 293 -13.89 -24.55 10.30
N LEU A 294 -13.68 -23.24 10.34
CA LEU A 294 -12.34 -22.63 10.33
C LEU A 294 -11.49 -23.08 11.53
N LEU A 295 -12.10 -23.22 12.70
CA LEU A 295 -11.41 -23.69 13.90
C LEU A 295 -11.00 -25.17 13.78
N LYS A 296 -11.87 -26.03 13.22
CA LYS A 296 -11.55 -27.44 12.96
C LYS A 296 -10.41 -27.59 11.96
N GLU A 297 -10.43 -26.80 10.87
CA GLU A 297 -9.36 -26.79 9.88
C GLU A 297 -8.04 -26.25 10.45
N ALA A 298 -8.10 -25.23 11.31
CA ALA A 298 -6.92 -24.74 12.02
C ALA A 298 -6.35 -25.82 12.97
N GLU A 299 -7.18 -26.51 13.74
CA GLU A 299 -6.74 -27.62 14.60
C GLU A 299 -6.10 -28.76 13.80
N TYR A 300 -6.66 -29.07 12.63
CA TYR A 300 -6.08 -30.05 11.72
C TYR A 300 -4.70 -29.61 11.20
N LEU A 301 -4.53 -28.36 10.76
CA LEU A 301 -3.23 -27.85 10.35
C LEU A 301 -2.21 -27.82 11.49
N LEU A 302 -2.65 -27.52 12.71
CA LEU A 302 -1.78 -27.58 13.89
C LEU A 302 -1.29 -29.01 14.14
N PHE A 303 -2.17 -30.01 14.02
CA PHE A 303 -1.79 -31.42 14.11
C PHE A 303 -0.78 -31.82 13.02
N VAL A 304 -1.03 -31.43 11.76
CA VAL A 304 -0.11 -31.70 10.64
C VAL A 304 1.24 -31.03 10.87
N ASN A 305 1.27 -29.78 11.35
CA ASN A 305 2.50 -29.07 11.67
C ASN A 305 3.28 -29.77 12.78
N ALA A 306 2.61 -30.18 13.86
CA ALA A 306 3.23 -30.92 14.95
C ALA A 306 3.84 -32.25 14.47
N GLN A 307 3.14 -32.97 13.57
CA GLN A 307 3.66 -34.18 12.96
C GLN A 307 4.90 -33.90 12.08
N GLN A 308 4.87 -32.86 11.25
CA GLN A 308 6.01 -32.48 10.41
C GLN A 308 7.22 -32.04 11.23
N GLN A 309 7.01 -31.29 12.32
CA GLN A 309 8.07 -30.93 13.25
C GLN A 309 8.65 -32.15 13.94
N TYR A 310 7.80 -33.09 14.35
CA TYR A 310 8.24 -34.37 14.92
C TYR A 310 9.08 -35.16 13.91
N GLU A 311 8.59 -35.36 12.69
CA GLU A 311 9.32 -36.05 11.62
C GLU A 311 10.66 -35.38 11.31
N TYR A 312 10.69 -34.03 11.21
CA TYR A 312 11.91 -33.27 10.99
C TYR A 312 12.96 -33.49 12.09
N CYS A 313 12.54 -33.61 13.35
CA CYS A 313 13.45 -33.83 14.48
C CYS A 313 13.99 -35.27 14.58
N HIS A 314 13.35 -36.24 13.91
CA HIS A 314 13.66 -37.67 14.02
C HIS A 314 14.21 -38.29 12.73
N LEU A 315 14.60 -37.45 11.75
CA LEU A 315 15.29 -37.89 10.55
C LEU A 315 16.81 -37.83 10.75
N ASP A 316 17.46 -38.99 10.81
CA ASP A 316 18.89 -39.12 11.11
C ASP A 316 19.82 -38.69 9.96
N THR A 317 19.33 -38.65 8.72
CA THR A 317 20.10 -38.24 7.53
C THR A 317 19.24 -37.39 6.60
N MET A 318 19.59 -36.12 6.41
CA MET A 318 18.95 -35.21 5.44
C MET A 318 20.00 -34.41 4.66
N ASP A 319 19.79 -34.29 3.35
CA ASP A 319 20.52 -33.34 2.51
C ASP A 319 20.08 -31.90 2.81
N GLU A 320 20.97 -30.91 2.64
CA GLU A 320 20.67 -29.51 2.99
C GLU A 320 19.51 -28.93 2.16
N GLU A 321 19.35 -29.34 0.90
CA GLU A 321 18.20 -28.93 0.08
C GLU A 321 16.88 -29.48 0.63
N GLU A 322 16.88 -30.73 1.10
CA GLU A 322 15.69 -31.36 1.65
C GLU A 322 15.35 -30.79 3.04
N ARG A 323 16.38 -30.49 3.84
CA ARG A 323 16.23 -29.77 5.10
C ARG A 323 15.57 -28.41 4.89
N GLN A 324 16.06 -27.61 3.94
CA GLN A 324 15.47 -26.32 3.60
C GLN A 324 14.02 -26.49 3.16
N ARG A 325 13.74 -27.44 2.26
CA ARG A 325 12.37 -27.73 1.82
C ARG A 325 11.43 -28.01 3.01
N ARG A 326 11.81 -28.89 3.94
CA ARG A 326 10.99 -29.23 5.11
C ARG A 326 10.75 -28.05 6.05
N LEU A 327 11.77 -27.22 6.27
CA LEU A 327 11.61 -25.99 7.07
C LEU A 327 10.62 -25.01 6.42
N HIS A 328 10.66 -24.87 5.09
CA HIS A 328 9.70 -24.04 4.37
C HIS A 328 8.29 -24.63 4.37
N GLU A 329 8.15 -25.96 4.29
CA GLU A 329 6.86 -26.66 4.43
C GLU A 329 6.25 -26.39 5.82
N ILE A 330 7.02 -26.57 6.90
CA ILE A 330 6.60 -26.28 8.29
C ILE A 330 6.17 -24.82 8.43
N HIS A 331 6.98 -23.88 7.97
CA HIS A 331 6.68 -22.45 8.06
C HIS A 331 5.43 -22.06 7.24
N LEU A 332 5.20 -22.69 6.09
CA LEU A 332 4.01 -22.47 5.28
C LEU A 332 2.74 -22.95 6.01
N VAL A 333 2.79 -24.12 6.64
CA VAL A 333 1.66 -24.66 7.42
C VAL A 333 1.37 -23.77 8.63
N ASP A 334 2.40 -23.30 9.32
CA ASP A 334 2.27 -22.36 10.45
C ASP A 334 1.59 -21.06 10.05
N HIS A 335 2.03 -20.45 8.93
CA HIS A 335 1.40 -19.25 8.40
C HIS A 335 -0.04 -19.50 7.93
N ALA A 336 -0.36 -20.68 7.39
CA ALA A 336 -1.73 -21.03 7.02
C ALA A 336 -2.62 -21.19 8.27
N TYR A 337 -2.11 -21.81 9.34
CA TYR A 337 -2.76 -21.91 10.63
C TYR A 337 -3.10 -20.53 11.22
N ASP A 338 -2.12 -19.63 11.27
CA ASP A 338 -2.33 -18.27 11.80
C ASP A 338 -3.40 -17.50 11.02
N ARG A 339 -3.44 -17.68 9.70
CA ARG A 339 -4.47 -17.06 8.86
C ARG A 339 -5.87 -17.59 9.12
N LEU A 340 -6.03 -18.91 9.27
CA LEU A 340 -7.33 -19.50 9.62
C LEU A 340 -7.77 -19.05 11.02
N ARG A 341 -6.84 -18.98 11.97
CA ARG A 341 -7.11 -18.51 13.33
C ARG A 341 -7.48 -17.04 13.38
N ALA A 342 -6.78 -16.19 12.62
CA ALA A 342 -7.11 -14.78 12.48
C ALA A 342 -8.50 -14.59 11.86
N ALA A 343 -8.83 -15.34 10.80
CA ALA A 343 -10.16 -15.30 10.19
C ALA A 343 -11.27 -15.73 11.18
N ALA A 344 -11.03 -16.76 11.99
CA ALA A 344 -11.96 -17.16 13.04
C ALA A 344 -12.13 -16.06 14.11
N ASN A 345 -11.04 -15.41 14.53
CA ASN A 345 -11.09 -14.29 15.47
C ASN A 345 -11.86 -13.08 14.90
N ASP A 346 -11.71 -12.78 13.61
CA ASP A 346 -12.46 -11.70 12.94
C ASP A 346 -13.97 -11.99 12.95
N ILE A 347 -14.36 -13.26 12.75
CA ILE A 347 -15.75 -13.69 12.87
C ILE A 347 -16.22 -13.57 14.32
N ASP A 348 -15.42 -13.96 15.31
CA ASP A 348 -15.76 -13.80 16.72
C ASP A 348 -16.00 -12.33 17.11
N VAL A 349 -15.16 -11.40 16.64
CA VAL A 349 -15.35 -9.96 16.87
C VAL A 349 -16.68 -9.49 16.27
N LYS A 350 -17.00 -9.90 15.03
CA LYS A 350 -18.29 -9.58 14.40
C LYS A 350 -19.45 -10.17 15.17
N LEU A 351 -19.38 -11.43 15.58
CA LEU A 351 -20.40 -12.10 16.37
C LEU A 351 -20.66 -11.38 17.69
N ILE A 352 -19.61 -10.95 18.39
CA ILE A 352 -19.74 -10.15 19.62
C ILE A 352 -20.46 -8.84 19.31
N HIS A 353 -20.07 -8.12 18.26
CA HIS A 353 -20.69 -6.87 17.88
C HIS A 353 -22.18 -7.03 17.56
N TRP A 354 -22.54 -8.00 16.71
CA TRP A 354 -23.94 -8.30 16.35
C TRP A 354 -24.78 -8.74 17.55
N ARG A 355 -24.22 -9.56 18.45
CA ARG A 355 -24.92 -9.96 19.68
C ARG A 355 -25.14 -8.77 20.61
N MET A 356 -24.16 -7.86 20.72
CA MET A 356 -24.30 -6.65 21.54
C MET A 356 -25.29 -5.66 20.91
N SER A 357 -25.29 -5.49 19.60
CA SER A 357 -26.26 -4.62 18.92
C SER A 357 -27.69 -5.14 19.05
N LEU A 358 -27.92 -6.45 18.94
CA LEU A 358 -29.24 -7.04 19.20
C LEU A 358 -29.69 -6.84 20.66
N LYS A 359 -28.79 -6.99 21.64
CA LYS A 359 -29.10 -6.66 23.05
C LYS A 359 -29.49 -5.19 23.22
N HIS A 360 -28.73 -4.28 22.63
CA HIS A 360 -29.01 -2.84 22.71
C HIS A 360 -30.31 -2.49 22.00
N LYS A 361 -30.59 -3.10 20.85
CA LYS A 361 -31.84 -2.92 20.11
C LYS A 361 -33.04 -3.35 20.93
N LEU A 362 -32.97 -4.51 21.58
CA LEU A 362 -34.04 -4.99 22.45
C LEU A 362 -34.29 -4.03 23.63
N VAL A 363 -33.24 -3.55 24.29
CA VAL A 363 -33.38 -2.56 25.37
C VAL A 363 -33.99 -1.25 24.85
N TRP A 364 -33.61 -0.82 23.65
CA TRP A 364 -34.12 0.38 23.00
C TRP A 364 -35.59 0.27 22.60
N GLU A 365 -36.02 -0.86 22.02
CA GLU A 365 -37.42 -1.16 21.69
C GLU A 365 -38.29 -1.26 22.97
N ILE A 366 -37.73 -1.81 24.06
CA ILE A 366 -38.41 -1.87 25.36
C ILE A 366 -38.59 -0.47 25.96
N ALA A 367 -37.56 0.38 25.89
CA ALA A 367 -37.62 1.74 26.43
C ALA A 367 -38.60 2.62 25.63
N THR A 368 -38.62 2.49 24.30
CA THR A 368 -39.54 3.23 23.42
C THR A 368 -40.99 2.79 23.62
N THR A 369 -41.27 1.48 23.68
CA THR A 369 -42.63 0.96 23.96
C THR A 369 -43.13 1.31 25.36
N ALA A 370 -42.27 1.32 26.38
CA ALA A 370 -42.63 1.76 27.74
C ALA A 370 -42.99 3.25 27.82
N THR A 371 -42.41 4.09 26.95
CA THR A 371 -42.68 5.53 26.90
C THR A 371 -43.98 5.86 26.15
N SER A 372 -44.41 5.00 25.23
CA SER A 372 -45.71 5.12 24.54
C SER A 372 -46.89 4.53 25.31
N ALA A 373 -46.64 3.67 26.30
CA ALA A 373 -47.65 3.01 27.12
C ALA A 373 -47.87 3.71 28.48
N THR A 374 -48.27 4.98 28.47
CA THR A 374 -48.81 5.66 29.66
C THR A 374 -50.24 5.21 29.91
N SER A 375 -50.45 3.96 30.31
CA SER A 375 -51.56 3.51 31.17
C SER A 375 -51.67 1.99 31.20
N SER A 376 -51.68 1.48 32.43
CA SER A 376 -52.17 0.17 32.88
C SER A 376 -51.20 -1.03 32.86
N THR A 377 -51.07 -1.57 34.08
CA THR A 377 -50.82 -2.97 34.44
C THR A 377 -49.36 -3.42 34.59
N SER A 378 -48.87 -3.15 35.80
CA SER A 378 -47.69 -3.72 36.43
C SER A 378 -47.83 -5.24 36.69
N THR A 379 -46.67 -5.90 36.74
CA THR A 379 -46.36 -7.20 37.39
C THR A 379 -46.39 -8.50 36.59
N SER A 380 -46.90 -8.55 35.35
CA SER A 380 -46.87 -9.78 34.51
C SER A 380 -45.81 -9.78 33.38
N THR A 381 -45.11 -8.66 33.15
CA THR A 381 -44.29 -8.44 31.94
C THR A 381 -42.80 -8.69 32.11
N MET A 382 -42.33 -9.08 33.30
CA MET A 382 -40.91 -9.35 33.52
C MET A 382 -40.46 -10.75 33.05
N THR A 383 -41.32 -11.77 33.16
CA THR A 383 -41.03 -13.14 32.71
C THR A 383 -41.03 -13.27 31.19
N THR A 384 -42.00 -12.66 30.49
CA THR A 384 -42.03 -12.63 29.01
C THR A 384 -40.87 -11.85 28.40
N ARG A 385 -40.22 -10.96 29.17
CA ARG A 385 -39.14 -10.07 28.73
C ARG A 385 -37.76 -10.75 28.77
N THR A 386 -37.55 -11.70 29.68
CA THR A 386 -36.36 -12.57 29.70
C THR A 386 -36.46 -13.69 28.66
N ASP A 387 -37.67 -14.17 28.39
CA ASP A 387 -37.92 -15.19 27.38
C ASP A 387 -37.67 -14.66 25.95
N ALA A 388 -38.05 -13.42 25.65
CA ALA A 388 -37.74 -12.77 24.37
C ALA A 388 -36.24 -12.58 24.12
N LEU A 389 -35.42 -12.37 25.16
CA LEU A 389 -33.97 -12.29 25.06
C LEU A 389 -33.35 -13.66 24.75
N ALA A 390 -33.89 -14.72 25.35
CA ALA A 390 -33.49 -16.11 25.11
C ALA A 390 -33.88 -16.59 23.70
N ASP A 391 -35.01 -16.08 23.17
CA ASP A 391 -35.47 -16.38 21.82
C ASP A 391 -34.61 -15.71 20.72
N TRP A 392 -34.01 -14.54 21.01
CA TRP A 392 -33.23 -13.77 20.05
C TRP A 392 -31.73 -14.10 20.07
N LEU A 393 -31.22 -14.65 21.17
CA LEU A 393 -29.78 -14.90 21.36
C LEU A 393 -29.56 -16.33 21.89
N PRO A 394 -28.85 -17.22 21.16
CA PRO A 394 -28.34 -18.44 21.76
C PRO A 394 -27.40 -18.11 22.94
N ALA A 395 -27.44 -18.96 23.98
CA ALA A 395 -26.73 -18.72 25.23
C ALA A 395 -25.23 -18.45 24.98
N PRO A 396 -24.70 -17.31 25.45
CA PRO A 396 -23.31 -16.96 25.18
C PRO A 396 -22.38 -17.92 25.92
N GLN A 397 -21.45 -18.55 25.20
CA GLN A 397 -20.16 -18.96 25.78
C GLN A 397 -19.34 -17.70 26.03
N ALA A 398 -19.74 -16.88 27.00
CA ALA A 398 -18.97 -15.70 27.36
C ALA A 398 -17.70 -16.16 28.09
N LEU A 399 -16.54 -16.00 27.46
CA LEU A 399 -15.22 -16.23 28.07
C LEU A 399 -14.92 -15.25 29.22
N THR A 400 -15.71 -14.17 29.37
CA THR A 400 -15.49 -13.13 30.39
C THR A 400 -16.80 -12.52 30.90
N SER A 401 -16.95 -12.48 32.22
CA SER A 401 -17.98 -11.67 32.89
C SER A 401 -17.52 -10.20 32.90
N PHE A 402 -18.21 -9.34 32.16
CA PHE A 402 -17.88 -7.91 32.07
C PHE A 402 -17.98 -7.18 33.41
N ALA A 403 -18.78 -7.68 34.35
CA ALA A 403 -18.98 -7.08 35.66
C ALA A 403 -17.76 -7.24 36.60
N THR A 404 -16.91 -8.25 36.35
CA THR A 404 -15.76 -8.58 37.21
C THR A 404 -14.42 -8.35 36.53
N HIS A 405 -14.41 -7.82 35.30
CA HIS A 405 -13.19 -7.66 34.51
C HIS A 405 -12.42 -6.38 34.87
N LYS A 406 -11.11 -6.51 35.15
CA LYS A 406 -10.21 -5.37 35.38
C LYS A 406 -9.57 -4.93 34.04
N PRO A 407 -9.87 -3.73 33.52
CA PRO A 407 -9.50 -3.32 32.16
C PRO A 407 -8.05 -2.79 32.05
N THR A 408 -7.05 -3.52 32.54
CA THR A 408 -5.65 -3.04 32.59
C THR A 408 -5.03 -2.90 31.20
N TYR A 409 -5.18 -3.91 30.34
CA TYR A 409 -4.60 -3.89 28.99
C TYR A 409 -5.34 -2.93 28.05
N SER A 410 -6.67 -2.85 28.17
CA SER A 410 -7.50 -1.93 27.40
C SER A 410 -7.15 -0.47 27.67
N MET A 411 -6.86 -0.11 28.93
CA MET A 411 -6.36 1.23 29.28
C MET A 411 -5.02 1.51 28.59
N GLY A 412 -4.07 0.58 28.64
CA GLY A 412 -2.77 0.75 28.00
C GLY A 412 -2.84 0.94 26.48
N GLU A 413 -3.76 0.24 25.80
CA GLU A 413 -3.98 0.45 24.35
C GLU A 413 -4.59 1.81 24.04
N ILE A 414 -5.56 2.27 24.84
CA ILE A 414 -6.17 3.60 24.66
C ILE A 414 -5.14 4.70 24.95
N GLU A 415 -4.25 4.53 25.93
CA GLU A 415 -3.14 5.44 26.18
C GLU A 415 -2.18 5.51 24.97
N LYS A 416 -1.84 4.38 24.35
CA LYS A 416 -1.02 4.36 23.12
C LYS A 416 -1.69 5.12 21.99
N VAL A 417 -2.97 4.87 21.74
CA VAL A 417 -3.76 5.57 20.71
C VAL A 417 -3.83 7.06 21.02
N HIS A 418 -4.04 7.43 22.28
CA HIS A 418 -4.02 8.82 22.73
C HIS A 418 -2.68 9.50 22.41
N TRP A 419 -1.55 8.86 22.70
CA TRP A 419 -0.23 9.40 22.35
C TRP A 419 0.00 9.54 20.84
N GLN A 420 -0.48 8.59 20.03
CA GLN A 420 -0.39 8.66 18.57
C GLN A 420 -1.18 9.84 18.01
N ILE A 421 -2.45 9.98 18.42
CA ILE A 421 -3.30 11.09 17.98
C ILE A 421 -2.76 12.43 18.47
N ALA A 422 -2.22 12.50 19.69
CA ALA A 422 -1.60 13.72 20.20
C ALA A 422 -0.38 14.16 19.36
N ALA A 423 0.43 13.20 18.90
CA ALA A 423 1.52 13.48 17.98
C ALA A 423 1.00 13.97 16.62
N GLU A 424 -0.05 13.34 16.07
CA GLU A 424 -0.67 13.73 14.79
C GLU A 424 -1.29 15.14 14.86
N VAL A 425 -2.07 15.44 15.89
CA VAL A 425 -2.64 16.79 16.11
C VAL A 425 -1.54 17.84 16.15
N LYS A 426 -0.44 17.57 16.87
CA LYS A 426 0.71 18.48 16.91
C LYS A 426 1.29 18.73 15.52
N THR A 427 1.41 17.70 14.67
CA THR A 427 1.88 17.89 13.29
C THR A 427 0.93 18.73 12.44
N PHE A 428 -0.39 18.59 12.64
CA PHE A 428 -1.39 19.41 11.95
C PHE A 428 -1.36 20.87 12.43
N GLU A 429 -1.21 21.12 13.73
CA GLU A 429 -1.07 22.47 14.28
C GLU A 429 0.20 23.19 13.78
N GLU A 430 1.33 22.48 13.73
CA GLU A 430 2.58 23.00 13.16
C GLU A 430 2.41 23.32 11.66
N GLY A 431 1.75 22.44 10.92
CA GLY A 431 1.43 22.65 9.50
C GLY A 431 0.49 23.84 9.25
N CYS A 432 -0.45 24.12 10.16
CA CYS A 432 -1.34 25.28 10.08
C CYS A 432 -0.60 26.61 10.23
N ARG A 433 0.46 26.63 11.05
CA ARG A 433 1.26 27.84 11.35
C ARG A 433 2.29 28.16 10.27
N ASP A 434 2.65 27.19 9.43
CA ASP A 434 3.64 27.39 8.37
C ASP A 434 3.03 28.10 7.14
N GLU A 435 3.42 29.36 6.94
CA GLU A 435 2.94 30.22 5.85
C GLU A 435 3.32 29.73 4.45
N ARG A 436 4.23 28.76 4.34
CA ARG A 436 4.65 28.16 3.06
C ARG A 436 3.54 27.34 2.39
N TYR A 437 2.52 26.93 3.14
CA TYR A 437 1.43 26.11 2.62
C TYR A 437 0.22 26.94 2.13
N PRO A 438 -0.46 26.48 1.06
CA PRO A 438 -1.66 27.15 0.55
C PRO A 438 -2.75 27.23 1.63
N LYS A 439 -3.54 28.32 1.61
CA LYS A 439 -4.56 28.61 2.64
C LYS A 439 -5.55 27.45 2.82
N GLU A 440 -6.01 26.86 1.72
CA GLU A 440 -6.93 25.71 1.74
C GLU A 440 -6.36 24.50 2.51
N LYS A 441 -5.06 24.24 2.39
CA LYS A 441 -4.39 23.14 3.10
C LYS A 441 -4.25 23.44 4.59
N ARG A 442 -3.98 24.69 4.95
CA ARG A 442 -3.94 25.14 6.35
C ARG A 442 -5.31 25.08 7.01
N GLU A 443 -6.38 25.44 6.30
CA GLU A 443 -7.74 25.31 6.81
C GLU A 443 -8.20 23.85 6.96
N ARG A 444 -7.73 22.95 6.10
CA ARG A 444 -7.96 21.50 6.26
C ARG A 444 -7.24 20.96 7.48
N TRP A 445 -5.95 21.21 7.62
CA TRP A 445 -5.19 20.81 8.81
C TRP A 445 -5.76 21.41 10.10
N LYS A 446 -6.36 22.60 10.02
CA LYS A 446 -7.06 23.19 11.16
C LYS A 446 -8.29 22.37 11.56
N ARG A 447 -9.11 21.95 10.58
CA ARG A 447 -10.26 21.06 10.80
C ARG A 447 -9.81 19.69 11.31
N ASP A 448 -8.79 19.09 10.71
CA ASP A 448 -8.24 17.80 11.14
C ASP A 448 -7.67 17.89 12.57
N ALA A 449 -6.99 18.98 12.94
CA ALA A 449 -6.51 19.22 14.30
C ALA A 449 -7.66 19.39 15.31
N GLU A 450 -8.73 20.08 14.91
CA GLU A 450 -9.94 20.23 15.73
C GLU A 450 -10.64 18.87 15.96
N ASP A 451 -10.75 18.04 14.91
CA ASP A 451 -11.33 16.71 15.02
C ASP A 451 -10.45 15.76 15.84
N GLY A 452 -9.14 15.77 15.64
CA GLY A 452 -8.20 15.04 16.48
C GLY A 452 -8.27 15.48 17.95
N SER A 453 -8.43 16.78 18.21
CA SER A 453 -8.63 17.31 19.57
C SER A 453 -9.93 16.83 20.21
N ARG A 454 -11.01 16.65 19.42
CA ARG A 454 -12.26 16.05 19.91
C ARG A 454 -12.06 14.58 20.27
N ILE A 455 -11.31 13.84 19.44
CA ILE A 455 -10.99 12.42 19.70
C ILE A 455 -10.12 12.28 20.96
N LEU A 456 -9.14 13.16 21.19
CA LEU A 456 -8.33 13.15 22.41
C LEU A 456 -9.19 13.33 23.67
N ARG A 457 -10.11 14.30 23.68
CA ARG A 457 -11.05 14.47 24.81
C ARG A 457 -11.93 13.24 25.00
N ALA A 458 -12.38 12.62 23.91
CA ALA A 458 -13.14 11.38 23.99
C ALA A 458 -12.31 10.24 24.58
N ALA A 459 -11.03 10.11 24.20
CA ALA A 459 -10.10 9.14 24.76
C ALA A 459 -9.88 9.37 26.26
N ASP A 460 -9.71 10.63 26.71
CA ASP A 460 -9.62 10.98 28.14
C ASP A 460 -10.88 10.56 28.91
N HIS A 461 -12.06 10.83 28.34
CA HIS A 461 -13.33 10.41 28.94
C HIS A 461 -13.45 8.89 29.03
N VAL A 462 -12.98 8.14 28.02
CA VAL A 462 -12.99 6.67 28.06
C VAL A 462 -11.98 6.16 29.08
N LEU A 463 -10.76 6.70 29.13
CA LEU A 463 -9.74 6.35 30.12
C LEU A 463 -10.26 6.57 31.54
N TRP A 464 -10.90 7.71 31.80
CA TRP A 464 -11.51 8.00 33.09
C TRP A 464 -12.62 6.99 33.45
N ARG A 465 -13.47 6.61 32.49
CA ARG A 465 -14.50 5.57 32.72
C ARG A 465 -13.89 4.21 33.05
N LEU A 466 -12.81 3.82 32.36
CA LEU A 466 -12.11 2.57 32.60
C LEU A 466 -11.36 2.57 33.94
N MET A 467 -10.76 3.71 34.33
CA MET A 467 -10.18 3.90 35.66
C MET A 467 -11.23 3.72 36.75
N LYS A 468 -12.40 4.37 36.60
CA LYS A 468 -13.51 4.21 37.55
C LYS A 468 -14.04 2.77 37.62
N ALA A 469 -14.11 2.08 36.48
CA ALA A 469 -14.51 0.67 36.43
C ALA A 469 -13.49 -0.24 37.14
N ARG A 470 -12.18 0.07 37.01
CA ARG A 470 -11.11 -0.62 37.72
C ARG A 470 -11.20 -0.42 39.23
N GLU A 471 -11.42 0.82 39.68
CA GLU A 471 -11.60 1.14 41.12
C GLU A 471 -12.85 0.48 41.70
N GLY A 472 -13.97 0.49 40.97
CA GLY A 472 -15.20 -0.19 41.39
C GLY A 472 -15.08 -1.72 41.44
N ALA A 473 -14.20 -2.32 40.64
CA ALA A 473 -13.87 -3.75 40.72
C ALA A 473 -12.98 -4.08 41.94
N ASP A 474 -12.16 -3.13 42.41
CA ASP A 474 -11.37 -3.29 43.64
C ASP A 474 -12.24 -3.10 44.91
N ASP A 475 -13.27 -2.25 44.87
CA ASP A 475 -14.24 -2.08 45.97
C ASP A 475 -15.24 -3.26 46.09
N GLY A 476 -15.52 -3.96 44.99
CA GLY A 476 -16.42 -5.12 44.95
C GLY A 476 -15.85 -6.39 45.61
N ASP A 477 -14.52 -6.54 45.63
CA ASP A 477 -13.84 -7.63 46.35
C ASP A 477 -13.89 -7.44 47.89
N ALA A 478 -14.21 -6.23 48.38
CA ALA A 478 -14.32 -5.92 49.81
C ALA A 478 -15.76 -5.97 50.36
N LYS A 479 -16.78 -6.14 49.52
CA LYS A 479 -18.20 -6.19 49.92
C LYS A 479 -18.95 -7.32 49.22
N ASN A 480 -18.61 -8.56 49.57
CA ASN A 480 -19.52 -9.69 49.38
C ASN A 480 -19.74 -10.38 50.73
N ASP A 481 -20.55 -9.73 51.55
CA ASP A 481 -21.52 -10.37 52.43
C ASP A 481 -22.77 -9.47 52.44
N GLY A 482 -23.83 -9.89 51.72
CA GLY A 482 -25.16 -9.28 51.83
C GLY A 482 -25.72 -8.66 50.54
N VAL A 483 -26.63 -9.42 49.92
CA VAL A 483 -27.68 -9.04 48.96
C VAL A 483 -28.11 -7.57 49.05
N VAL A 484 -28.04 -6.80 47.95
CA VAL A 484 -29.04 -5.74 47.62
C VAL A 484 -29.15 -5.50 46.11
N VAL A 485 -30.40 -5.57 45.63
CA VAL A 485 -30.92 -5.12 44.34
C VAL A 485 -30.72 -3.61 44.15
N GLY A 486 -30.13 -3.17 43.03
CA GLY A 486 -29.92 -1.75 42.72
C GLY A 486 -30.53 -1.31 41.40
N HIS A 487 -31.63 -0.56 41.48
CA HIS A 487 -32.18 0.26 40.39
C HIS A 487 -31.13 1.25 39.84
N GLU A 488 -30.93 1.25 38.53
CA GLU A 488 -30.26 2.35 37.83
C GLU A 488 -31.17 3.59 37.84
N LYS A 489 -30.70 4.67 38.47
CA LYS A 489 -31.32 6.00 38.38
C LYS A 489 -31.12 6.55 36.96
N SER A 490 -32.23 6.86 36.31
CA SER A 490 -32.30 7.63 35.06
C SER A 490 -31.58 8.97 35.20
N VAL A 491 -30.69 9.29 34.27
CA VAL A 491 -30.16 10.64 34.07
C VAL A 491 -31.04 11.33 33.01
N ALA A 492 -31.74 12.38 33.42
CA ALA A 492 -32.52 13.26 32.56
C ALA A 492 -31.60 14.21 31.75
N PRO A 493 -32.06 14.73 30.58
CA PRO A 493 -31.22 15.51 29.67
C PRO A 493 -31.11 16.96 30.13
N VAL A 494 -29.92 17.54 30.11
CA VAL A 494 -29.72 18.97 30.37
C VAL A 494 -29.51 19.70 29.06
N GLY A 495 -30.53 20.46 28.66
CA GLY A 495 -30.40 21.59 27.75
C GLY A 495 -29.90 22.84 28.49
N GLN A 496 -28.96 23.52 27.83
CA GLN A 496 -28.56 24.93 27.89
C GLN A 496 -29.12 25.81 29.03
N SER A 497 -28.24 26.41 29.86
CA SER A 497 -27.76 27.81 29.73
C SER A 497 -27.18 28.35 31.06
N ALA A 498 -26.39 29.43 30.91
CA ALA A 498 -25.87 30.37 31.92
C ALA A 498 -24.50 30.10 32.59
N VAL A 499 -23.49 30.64 31.91
CA VAL A 499 -22.25 31.25 32.43
C VAL A 499 -22.48 32.04 33.72
N THR A 500 -21.64 31.86 34.75
CA THR A 500 -20.96 32.95 35.47
C THR A 500 -19.90 32.46 36.46
N THR A 501 -18.66 32.91 36.22
CA THR A 501 -17.60 33.25 37.19
C THR A 501 -17.22 32.26 38.30
N GLU A 502 -16.20 31.44 38.01
CA GLU A 502 -15.14 31.13 39.00
C GLU A 502 -13.76 30.85 38.34
N ALA A 503 -13.55 31.41 37.15
CA ALA A 503 -12.26 31.44 36.47
C ALA A 503 -11.43 32.65 36.95
N ALA A 504 -11.09 32.70 38.24
CA ALA A 504 -10.14 33.68 38.78
C ALA A 504 -9.72 33.33 40.22
N LYS A 505 -9.04 32.19 40.41
CA LYS A 505 -8.13 31.90 41.53
C LYS A 505 -7.80 30.40 41.53
N LEU A 506 -6.79 30.02 40.76
CA LEU A 506 -5.83 28.93 41.06
C LEU A 506 -4.86 28.75 39.87
N ASP A 507 -4.42 29.87 39.30
CA ASP A 507 -3.08 29.96 38.72
C ASP A 507 -2.21 30.63 39.78
N MET A 508 -1.02 30.08 40.02
CA MET A 508 -0.06 30.39 41.09
C MET A 508 -0.18 29.57 42.40
N ALA A 509 -0.07 28.26 42.27
CA ALA A 509 0.74 27.47 43.20
C ALA A 509 1.72 26.64 42.38
N ALA A 510 2.91 27.23 42.14
CA ALA A 510 3.98 26.62 41.40
C ALA A 510 4.53 25.36 42.10
N THR A 511 4.81 24.36 41.28
CA THR A 511 5.75 23.24 41.42
C THR A 511 6.89 23.53 42.42
N PRO A 512 7.15 22.62 43.39
CA PRO A 512 8.25 21.69 43.18
C PRO A 512 8.01 20.31 43.81
N ALA A 513 7.84 19.28 42.97
CA ALA A 513 8.08 17.89 43.36
C ALA A 513 8.61 17.11 42.14
N ARG A 514 9.79 17.55 41.68
CA ARG A 514 10.60 16.80 40.70
C ARG A 514 12.01 16.68 41.30
N LYS A 515 12.18 15.67 42.14
CA LYS A 515 13.44 15.04 42.53
C LYS A 515 13.06 13.72 43.20
N GLU A 516 13.75 12.65 42.84
CA GLU A 516 13.56 11.26 43.26
C GLU A 516 12.64 10.38 42.40
N LEU A 517 13.04 10.11 41.16
CA LEU A 517 13.03 8.76 40.58
C LEU A 517 13.81 8.71 39.25
N GLU A 518 15.07 9.18 39.28
CA GLU A 518 16.10 8.72 38.36
C GLU A 518 17.34 8.38 39.20
N LYS A 519 17.53 7.09 39.46
CA LYS A 519 18.85 6.52 39.73
C LYS A 519 19.04 5.35 38.75
N PRO A 520 19.94 5.47 37.77
CA PRO A 520 20.36 4.31 36.98
C PRO A 520 21.26 3.45 37.86
N ARG A 521 20.85 2.20 38.12
CA ARG A 521 21.72 1.19 38.71
C ARG A 521 22.46 0.49 37.57
N VAL A 522 23.61 1.04 37.21
CA VAL A 522 24.66 0.30 36.49
C VAL A 522 25.60 -0.26 37.54
N ASP A 523 25.61 -1.58 37.69
CA ASP A 523 26.73 -2.35 38.23
C ASP A 523 26.59 -3.80 37.78
N GLY A 524 27.59 -4.33 37.06
CA GLY A 524 27.82 -5.77 37.02
C GLY A 524 28.26 -6.42 35.70
N LYS A 525 29.56 -6.35 35.41
CA LYS A 525 30.40 -7.34 34.70
C LYS A 525 30.22 -7.56 33.19
N VAL A 526 31.02 -6.79 32.46
CA VAL A 526 31.72 -7.23 31.25
C VAL A 526 32.95 -8.05 31.66
N THR A 527 33.01 -9.32 31.29
CA THR A 527 34.26 -10.10 31.28
C THR A 527 35.07 -9.74 30.04
N LYS A 528 36.22 -9.08 30.26
CA LYS A 528 37.30 -8.92 29.30
C LYS A 528 38.01 -10.26 29.06
N THR A 529 37.99 -10.76 27.84
CA THR A 529 39.02 -11.68 27.32
C THR A 529 39.98 -10.91 26.40
N ARG A 530 41.06 -10.47 27.04
CA ARG A 530 42.47 -10.50 26.58
C ARG A 530 42.71 -10.58 25.06
N THR A 531 42.96 -9.44 24.42
CA THR A 531 43.86 -9.34 23.26
C THR A 531 45.24 -8.91 23.77
N GLY A 532 46.21 -9.82 23.71
CA GLY A 532 47.63 -9.50 23.84
C GLY A 532 48.21 -9.30 22.45
N ALA A 533 48.81 -8.13 22.22
CA ALA A 533 49.78 -7.93 21.16
C ALA A 533 51.14 -8.48 21.63
N LEU A 534 51.81 -9.25 20.78
CA LEU A 534 53.25 -9.48 20.84
C LEU A 534 53.77 -9.30 19.41
N ASP A 535 54.52 -8.23 19.21
CA ASP A 535 55.45 -8.07 18.10
C ASP A 535 56.80 -8.73 18.43
N ALA A 536 57.53 -9.02 17.35
CA ALA A 536 58.91 -9.48 17.21
C ALA A 536 59.17 -10.99 17.26
N ASP A 537 59.58 -11.57 16.11
CA ASP A 537 61.02 -11.66 15.86
C ASP A 537 61.40 -11.88 14.38
N LYS A 538 62.62 -11.45 14.07
CA LYS A 538 63.30 -11.53 12.77
C LYS A 538 63.72 -12.97 12.43
N SER A 539 63.55 -13.40 11.18
CA SER A 539 64.54 -14.12 10.36
C SER A 539 64.02 -14.36 8.94
#